data_AF-A0A529T1M5-F1
#
_entry.id   AF-A0A529T1M5-F1
#
_cell.length_a   1.000
_cell.length_b   1.000
_cell.length_c   1.000
_cell.angle_alpha   90.00
_cell.angle_beta   90.00
_cell.angle_gamma   90.00
#
_symmetry.space_group_name_H-M   'P 1'
#
loop_
_entity.id
_entity.type
_entity.pdbx_description
1 polymer ?
#
loop_
_entity_poly.entity_id
_entity_poly.type
_entity_poly.pdbx_seq_one_letter_code
_entity_poly.pdbx_strand_id
1 'polypeptide(L)'
;TMTIMGLSTFLVGLLPGYASWGIAAPVILIGLRMLQGLALGGEYGGAATYVAEHAPDDRRGYYTSWIQTTATLGLFLSLIVILIVQASLSKETYASWGWRIPFIVSFLLLAVSVWIRLSLSESPTFQRMKDEGKGSKAPLTEAFGQWKNAKIALLALLGLTAGQAVIWYNGQFYALFFLTNVLKVDAQSVNIMIAIALAIGSIFFVVFGWLSDKIGRKPIIMAGLALGIVCTFPLFKALTSAANPALATAQQNTRATVTAAPGDCRFQFNPVGTAKFTTSCDIATSFLTKNSVPY
;
A
#
# COMPACT_ATOMS: atom_id res chain seq x y z
N THR A 1 10.07 -16.93 5.88
CA THR A 1 9.30 -15.68 5.69
C THR A 1 8.53 -15.65 4.37
N MET A 2 9.14 -15.91 3.20
CA MET A 2 8.38 -16.05 1.93
C MET A 2 7.20 -17.02 2.01
N THR A 3 7.43 -18.22 2.58
CA THR A 3 6.39 -19.24 2.76
C THR A 3 5.24 -18.74 3.64
N ILE A 4 5.55 -17.99 4.70
CA ILE A 4 4.55 -17.39 5.60
C ILE A 4 3.69 -16.39 4.83
N MET A 5 4.33 -15.50 4.07
CA MET A 5 3.63 -14.49 3.26
C MET A 5 2.68 -15.15 2.24
N GLY A 6 3.20 -16.07 1.42
CA GLY A 6 2.41 -16.68 0.35
C GLY A 6 1.33 -17.62 0.84
N LEU A 7 1.62 -18.47 1.85
CA LEU A 7 0.59 -19.34 2.43
C LEU A 7 -0.51 -18.51 3.08
N SER A 8 -0.18 -17.41 3.75
CA SER A 8 -1.20 -16.54 4.33
C SER A 8 -2.10 -15.93 3.25
N THR A 9 -1.54 -15.51 2.10
CA THR A 9 -2.33 -15.00 0.95
C THR A 9 -3.24 -16.06 0.37
N PHE A 10 -2.72 -17.28 0.19
CA PHE A 10 -3.50 -18.40 -0.30
C PHE A 10 -4.64 -18.78 0.65
N LEU A 11 -4.37 -18.85 1.95
CA LEU A 11 -5.36 -19.18 2.98
C LEU A 11 -6.48 -18.14 3.07
N VAL A 12 -6.22 -16.86 2.77
CA VAL A 12 -7.28 -15.84 2.66
C VAL A 12 -8.30 -16.20 1.57
N GLY A 13 -7.86 -16.78 0.45
CA GLY A 13 -8.76 -17.23 -0.62
C GLY A 13 -9.66 -18.41 -0.21
N LEU A 14 -9.16 -19.28 0.66
CA LEU A 14 -9.89 -20.45 1.17
C LEU A 14 -10.78 -20.13 2.38
N LEU A 15 -10.52 -19.02 3.08
CA LEU A 15 -11.19 -18.68 4.33
C LEU A 15 -12.71 -18.58 4.16
N PRO A 16 -13.52 -19.37 4.89
CA PRO A 16 -14.98 -19.25 4.85
C PRO A 16 -15.46 -17.88 5.34
N GLY A 17 -16.59 -17.43 4.79
CA GLY A 17 -17.16 -16.14 5.16
C GLY A 17 -17.78 -16.13 6.56
N TYR A 18 -18.15 -14.93 7.02
CA TYR A 18 -18.82 -14.73 8.31
C TYR A 18 -20.10 -15.57 8.45
N ALA A 19 -20.84 -15.79 7.35
CA ALA A 19 -22.04 -16.62 7.36
C ALA A 19 -21.78 -18.06 7.83
N SER A 20 -20.59 -18.61 7.58
CA SER A 20 -20.25 -19.99 7.96
C SER A 20 -19.56 -20.06 9.32
N TRP A 21 -18.58 -19.17 9.57
CA TRP A 21 -17.67 -19.26 10.73
C TRP A 21 -17.84 -18.14 11.76
N GLY A 22 -18.82 -17.25 11.57
CA GLY A 22 -19.08 -16.13 12.48
C GLY A 22 -17.84 -15.27 12.71
N ILE A 23 -17.60 -14.91 13.97
CA ILE A 23 -16.47 -14.04 14.39
C ILE A 23 -15.10 -14.68 14.14
N ALA A 24 -15.01 -16.01 14.00
CA ALA A 24 -13.73 -16.67 13.73
C ALA A 24 -13.15 -16.25 12.37
N ALA A 25 -14.00 -16.01 11.36
CA ALA A 25 -13.55 -15.57 10.03
C ALA A 25 -12.75 -14.25 10.06
N PRO A 26 -13.25 -13.12 10.59
CA PRO A 26 -12.47 -11.88 10.67
C PRO A 26 -11.25 -12.00 11.60
N VAL A 27 -11.31 -12.78 12.68
CA VAL A 27 -10.16 -13.00 13.57
C VAL A 27 -9.02 -13.71 12.84
N ILE A 28 -9.33 -14.78 12.12
CA ILE A 28 -8.34 -15.51 11.32
C ILE A 28 -7.81 -14.61 10.19
N LEU A 29 -8.69 -13.85 9.51
CA LEU A 29 -8.28 -12.90 8.47
C LEU A 29 -7.26 -11.89 9.00
N ILE A 30 -7.50 -11.33 10.19
CA ILE A 30 -6.56 -10.39 10.83
C ILE A 30 -5.25 -11.10 11.16
N GLY A 31 -5.30 -12.31 11.74
CA GLY A 31 -4.09 -13.10 12.02
C GLY A 31 -3.25 -13.36 10.76
N LEU A 32 -3.88 -13.78 9.65
CA LEU A 32 -3.21 -13.97 8.36
C LEU A 32 -2.59 -12.66 7.84
N ARG A 33 -3.29 -11.52 7.98
CA ARG A 33 -2.78 -10.19 7.59
C ARG A 33 -1.57 -9.76 8.43
N MET A 34 -1.57 -10.04 9.73
CA MET A 34 -0.42 -9.77 10.59
C MET A 34 0.80 -10.60 10.19
N LEU A 35 0.60 -11.89 9.89
CA LEU A 35 1.66 -12.77 9.39
C LEU A 35 2.21 -12.30 8.05
N GLN A 36 1.36 -11.86 7.11
CA GLN A 36 1.78 -11.27 5.85
C GLN A 36 2.62 -10.01 6.05
N GLY A 37 2.16 -9.09 6.90
CA GLY A 37 2.86 -7.82 7.17
C GLY A 37 4.24 -8.05 7.79
N LEU A 38 4.34 -8.95 8.77
CA LEU A 38 5.61 -9.31 9.40
C LEU A 38 6.58 -9.96 8.40
N ALA A 39 6.07 -10.88 7.57
CA ALA A 39 6.87 -11.55 6.56
C ALA A 39 7.36 -10.58 5.48
N LEU A 40 6.50 -9.67 5.01
CA LEU A 40 6.85 -8.67 4.00
C LEU A 40 7.98 -7.75 4.48
N GLY A 41 7.92 -7.30 5.75
CA GLY A 41 8.96 -6.43 6.31
C GLY A 41 10.36 -7.06 6.29
N GLY A 42 10.46 -8.33 6.67
CA GLY A 42 11.73 -9.07 6.64
C GLY A 42 12.21 -9.36 5.22
N GLU A 43 11.30 -9.75 4.32
CA GLU A 43 11.63 -10.06 2.93
C GLU A 43 12.09 -8.83 2.13
N TYR A 44 11.32 -7.75 2.21
CA TYR A 44 11.59 -6.54 1.45
C TYR A 44 12.90 -5.89 1.92
N GLY A 45 13.08 -5.76 3.24
CA GLY A 45 14.30 -5.21 3.82
C GLY A 45 15.54 -6.03 3.46
N GLY A 46 15.46 -7.36 3.61
CA GLY A 46 16.56 -8.27 3.28
C GLY A 46 16.91 -8.28 1.78
N ALA A 47 15.92 -8.21 0.90
CA ALA A 47 16.16 -8.10 -0.54
C ALA A 47 16.85 -6.77 -0.89
N ALA A 48 16.41 -5.67 -0.29
CA ALA A 48 17.01 -4.35 -0.48
C ALA A 48 18.47 -4.29 -0.04
N THR A 49 18.79 -4.86 1.14
CA THR A 49 20.19 -4.94 1.60
C THR A 49 21.01 -5.86 0.72
N TYR A 50 20.49 -7.03 0.34
CA TYR A 50 21.18 -7.99 -0.52
C TYR A 50 21.57 -7.37 -1.87
N VAL A 51 20.65 -6.68 -2.54
CA VAL A 51 20.94 -6.02 -3.83
C VAL A 51 21.90 -4.84 -3.63
N ALA A 52 21.74 -4.04 -2.57
CA ALA A 52 22.63 -2.92 -2.29
C ALA A 52 24.08 -3.37 -2.01
N GLU A 53 24.26 -4.52 -1.37
CA GLU A 53 25.57 -5.11 -1.07
C GLU A 53 26.30 -5.65 -2.32
N HIS A 54 25.55 -6.15 -3.30
CA HIS A 54 26.12 -6.66 -4.56
C HIS A 54 26.23 -5.60 -5.66
N ALA A 55 25.52 -4.49 -5.53
CA ALA A 55 25.53 -3.44 -6.52
C ALA A 55 26.85 -2.62 -6.47
N PRO A 56 27.40 -2.21 -7.63
CA PRO A 56 28.51 -1.25 -7.70
C PRO A 56 28.19 0.02 -6.92
N ASP A 57 29.20 0.60 -6.26
CA ASP A 57 29.02 1.77 -5.37
C ASP A 57 28.36 2.96 -6.09
N ASP A 58 28.64 3.16 -7.38
CA ASP A 58 28.11 4.24 -8.23
C ASP A 58 26.74 3.95 -8.84
N ARG A 59 26.15 2.76 -8.61
CA ARG A 59 24.88 2.33 -9.24
C ARG A 59 23.88 1.72 -8.26
N ARG A 60 24.14 1.84 -6.96
CA ARG A 60 23.28 1.23 -5.93
C ARG A 60 21.83 1.70 -6.03
N GLY A 61 21.56 2.97 -6.35
CA GLY A 61 20.22 3.51 -6.52
C GLY A 61 19.47 2.90 -7.70
N TYR A 62 20.15 2.73 -8.84
CA TYR A 62 19.60 2.05 -10.00
C TYR A 62 19.24 0.59 -9.69
N TYR A 63 20.15 -0.19 -9.11
CA TYR A 63 19.86 -1.61 -8.81
C TYR A 63 18.78 -1.76 -7.73
N THR A 64 18.79 -0.92 -6.68
CA THR A 64 17.75 -0.99 -5.64
C THR A 64 16.39 -0.50 -6.13
N SER A 65 16.34 0.39 -7.12
CA SER A 65 15.06 0.84 -7.70
C SER A 65 14.28 -0.28 -8.37
N TRP A 66 14.95 -1.29 -8.93
CA TRP A 66 14.30 -2.47 -9.48
C TRP A 66 13.48 -3.25 -8.45
N ILE A 67 13.88 -3.23 -7.17
CA ILE A 67 13.12 -3.86 -6.09
C ILE A 67 11.80 -3.11 -5.83
N GLN A 68 11.82 -1.78 -5.93
CA GLN A 68 10.59 -1.00 -5.81
C GLN A 68 9.69 -1.17 -7.04
N THR A 69 10.29 -1.30 -8.22
CA THR A 69 9.59 -1.61 -9.47
C THR A 69 8.88 -2.95 -9.39
N THR A 70 9.51 -4.00 -8.86
CA THR A 70 8.86 -5.33 -8.73
C THR A 70 7.65 -5.30 -7.80
N ALA A 71 7.67 -4.52 -6.71
CA ALA A 71 6.49 -4.34 -5.86
C ALA A 71 5.31 -3.72 -6.63
N THR A 72 5.58 -2.71 -7.46
CA THR A 72 4.58 -2.03 -8.30
C THR A 72 4.08 -2.95 -9.42
N LEU A 73 4.97 -3.71 -10.05
CA LEU A 73 4.62 -4.71 -11.06
C LEU A 73 3.80 -5.84 -10.47
N GLY A 74 4.04 -6.23 -9.22
CA GLY A 74 3.21 -7.20 -8.50
C GLY A 74 1.77 -6.72 -8.34
N LEU A 75 1.59 -5.46 -7.95
CA LEU A 75 0.26 -4.83 -7.90
C LEU A 75 -0.38 -4.78 -9.29
N PHE A 76 0.37 -4.34 -10.31
CA PHE A 76 -0.09 -4.29 -11.70
C PHE A 76 -0.55 -5.67 -12.20
N LEU A 77 0.25 -6.72 -11.99
CA LEU A 77 -0.10 -8.09 -12.36
C LEU A 77 -1.35 -8.56 -11.61
N SER A 78 -1.48 -8.22 -10.32
CA SER A 78 -2.69 -8.55 -9.55
C SER A 78 -3.94 -7.89 -10.13
N LEU A 79 -3.84 -6.64 -10.62
CA LEU A 79 -4.95 -5.95 -11.27
C LEU A 79 -5.31 -6.60 -12.60
N ILE A 80 -4.33 -7.05 -13.39
CA ILE A 80 -4.60 -7.81 -14.63
C ILE A 80 -5.39 -9.07 -14.31
N VAL A 81 -4.96 -9.86 -13.32
CA VAL A 81 -5.67 -11.08 -12.90
C VAL A 81 -7.10 -10.73 -12.45
N ILE A 82 -7.27 -9.67 -11.66
CA ILE A 82 -8.60 -9.20 -11.23
C ILE A 82 -9.47 -8.82 -12.43
N LEU A 83 -8.93 -8.08 -13.40
CA LEU A 83 -9.64 -7.66 -14.61
C LEU A 83 -10.06 -8.85 -15.47
N ILE A 84 -9.18 -9.85 -15.65
CA ILE A 84 -9.50 -11.09 -16.37
C ILE A 84 -10.67 -11.81 -15.68
N VAL A 85 -10.61 -11.93 -14.35
CA VAL A 85 -11.68 -12.59 -13.58
C VAL A 85 -13.00 -11.80 -13.65
N GLN A 86 -12.95 -10.47 -13.55
CA GLN A 86 -14.14 -9.62 -13.67
C GLN A 86 -14.74 -9.64 -15.08
N ALA A 87 -13.91 -9.75 -16.13
CA ALA A 87 -14.40 -9.87 -17.50
C ALA A 87 -14.99 -11.26 -17.80
N SER A 88 -14.56 -12.29 -17.06
CA SER A 88 -15.00 -13.68 -17.27
C SER A 88 -16.25 -14.06 -16.47
N LEU A 89 -16.66 -13.25 -15.49
CA LEU A 89 -17.75 -13.54 -14.55
C LEU A 89 -18.78 -12.40 -14.52
N SER A 90 -20.04 -12.73 -14.16
CA SER A 90 -21.04 -11.71 -13.87
C SER A 90 -20.69 -10.94 -12.57
N LYS A 91 -21.21 -9.72 -12.41
CA LYS A 91 -20.96 -8.89 -11.22
C LYS A 91 -21.38 -9.59 -9.92
N GLU A 92 -22.48 -10.33 -9.96
CA GLU A 92 -23.05 -11.08 -8.82
C GLU A 92 -22.16 -12.29 -8.47
N THR A 93 -21.66 -12.99 -9.49
CA THR A 93 -20.77 -14.14 -9.32
C THR A 93 -19.41 -13.71 -8.76
N TYR A 94 -18.88 -12.60 -9.27
CA TYR A 94 -17.65 -12.02 -8.75
C TYR A 94 -17.78 -11.62 -7.28
N ALA A 95 -18.88 -10.95 -6.92
CA ALA A 95 -19.14 -10.50 -5.55
C ALA A 95 -19.36 -11.66 -4.57
N SER A 96 -19.99 -12.75 -5.01
CA SER A 96 -20.24 -13.91 -4.14
C SER A 96 -18.97 -14.70 -3.82
N TRP A 97 -18.18 -15.09 -4.83
CA TRP A 97 -16.98 -15.90 -4.60
C TRP A 97 -15.81 -15.62 -5.56
N GLY A 98 -16.06 -15.03 -6.74
CA GLY A 98 -15.02 -14.82 -7.76
C GLY A 98 -13.83 -13.98 -7.28
N TRP A 99 -14.03 -13.08 -6.31
CA TRP A 99 -12.95 -12.33 -5.66
C TRP A 99 -11.87 -13.20 -4.97
N ARG A 100 -12.15 -14.49 -4.70
CA ARG A 100 -11.19 -15.45 -4.11
C ARG A 100 -10.16 -15.96 -5.11
N ILE A 101 -10.48 -15.96 -6.41
CA ILE A 101 -9.64 -16.55 -7.47
C ILE A 101 -8.21 -15.98 -7.47
N PRO A 102 -7.98 -14.65 -7.42
CA PRO A 102 -6.62 -14.10 -7.40
C PRO A 102 -5.77 -14.59 -6.21
N PHE A 103 -6.40 -14.81 -5.05
CA PHE A 103 -5.72 -15.34 -3.86
C PHE A 103 -5.30 -16.79 -4.04
N ILE A 104 -6.16 -17.62 -4.65
CA ILE A 104 -5.86 -19.03 -4.92
C ILE A 104 -4.73 -19.15 -5.95
N VAL A 105 -4.79 -18.38 -7.03
CA VAL A 105 -3.75 -18.34 -8.07
C VAL A 105 -2.38 -17.90 -7.53
N SER A 106 -2.36 -17.10 -6.45
CA SER A 106 -1.10 -16.68 -5.80
C SER A 106 -0.25 -17.85 -5.29
N PHE A 107 -0.83 -19.04 -5.11
CA PHE A 107 -0.08 -20.25 -4.74
C PHE A 107 0.96 -20.65 -5.80
N LEU A 108 0.65 -20.48 -7.09
CA LEU A 108 1.60 -20.73 -8.17
C LEU A 108 2.80 -19.78 -8.09
N LEU A 109 2.52 -18.50 -7.82
CA LEU A 109 3.57 -17.49 -7.62
C LEU A 109 4.43 -17.80 -6.39
N LEU A 110 3.82 -18.31 -5.32
CA LEU A 110 4.54 -18.76 -4.14
C LEU A 110 5.48 -19.92 -4.46
N ALA A 111 5.01 -20.94 -5.17
CA ALA A 111 5.82 -22.10 -5.53
C ALA A 111 7.07 -21.69 -6.34
N VAL A 112 6.88 -20.84 -7.34
CA VAL A 112 7.99 -20.28 -8.15
C VAL A 112 8.93 -19.45 -7.28
N SER A 113 8.39 -18.61 -6.39
CA SER A 113 9.20 -17.76 -5.51
C SER A 113 10.08 -18.57 -4.55
N VAL A 114 9.53 -19.65 -3.97
CA VAL A 114 10.29 -20.56 -3.10
C VAL A 114 11.39 -21.27 -3.87
N TRP A 115 11.10 -21.77 -5.07
CA TRP A 115 12.09 -22.43 -5.91
C TRP A 115 13.26 -21.50 -6.29
N ILE A 116 12.97 -20.28 -6.72
CA ILE A 116 14.01 -19.27 -7.03
C ILE A 116 14.87 -19.01 -5.80
N ARG A 117 14.23 -18.84 -4.63
CA ARG A 117 14.96 -18.51 -3.41
C ARG A 117 15.87 -19.63 -2.91
N LEU A 118 15.44 -20.88 -3.04
CA LEU A 118 16.28 -22.04 -2.73
C LEU A 118 17.49 -22.15 -3.67
N SER A 119 17.48 -21.44 -4.80
CA SER A 119 18.56 -21.42 -5.79
C SER A 119 19.54 -20.25 -5.61
N LEU A 120 19.29 -19.32 -4.68
CA LEU A 120 20.15 -18.15 -4.43
C LEU A 120 21.15 -18.42 -3.30
N SER A 121 22.42 -18.08 -3.52
CA SER A 121 23.48 -18.09 -2.50
C SER A 121 23.37 -16.90 -1.53
N GLU A 122 23.74 -17.07 -0.25
CA GLU A 122 23.84 -15.95 0.70
C GLU A 122 24.87 -14.89 0.24
N SER A 123 24.70 -13.63 0.67
CA SER A 123 25.62 -12.56 0.25
C SER A 123 27.03 -12.79 0.81
N PRO A 124 28.10 -12.52 0.03
CA PRO A 124 29.49 -12.67 0.50
C PRO A 124 29.78 -11.83 1.75
N THR A 125 29.12 -10.67 1.87
CA THR A 125 29.24 -9.75 3.01
C THR A 125 28.58 -10.33 4.26
N PHE A 126 27.41 -10.96 4.11
CA PHE A 126 26.72 -11.64 5.20
C PHE A 126 27.45 -12.91 5.64
N GLN A 127 27.98 -13.69 4.69
CA GLN A 127 28.83 -14.84 4.99
C GLN A 127 30.08 -14.42 5.76
N ARG A 128 30.81 -13.39 5.29
CA ARG A 128 31.96 -12.83 6.03
C ARG A 128 31.59 -12.37 7.43
N MET A 129 30.46 -11.68 7.61
CA MET A 129 30.01 -11.24 8.94
C MET A 129 29.77 -12.42 9.88
N LYS A 130 29.19 -13.51 9.36
CA LYS A 130 28.89 -14.74 10.10
C LYS A 130 30.17 -15.50 10.44
N ASP A 131 31.10 -15.60 9.49
CA ASP A 131 32.41 -16.24 9.64
C ASP A 131 33.31 -15.47 10.62
N GLU A 132 33.23 -14.13 10.63
CA GLU A 132 33.91 -13.26 11.58
C GLU A 132 33.25 -13.23 12.97
N GLY A 133 32.13 -13.95 13.17
CA GLY A 133 31.41 -14.00 14.44
C GLY A 133 30.79 -12.66 14.88
N LYS A 134 30.66 -11.70 13.97
CA LYS A 134 30.15 -10.34 14.25
C LYS A 134 28.62 -10.25 14.26
N GLY A 135 27.93 -11.39 14.36
CA GLY A 135 26.48 -11.42 14.51
C GLY A 135 26.05 -10.81 15.84
N SER A 136 25.22 -9.77 15.80
CA SER A 136 24.64 -9.18 17.00
C SER A 136 23.73 -10.18 17.72
N LYS A 137 23.91 -10.32 19.04
CA LYS A 137 23.03 -11.14 19.90
C LYS A 137 21.82 -10.37 20.42
N ALA A 138 21.81 -9.04 20.28
CA ALA A 138 20.74 -8.16 20.76
C ALA A 138 20.48 -7.00 19.77
N PRO A 139 20.08 -7.29 18.51
CA PRO A 139 20.02 -6.29 17.45
C PRO A 139 19.03 -5.14 17.72
N LEU A 140 17.91 -5.43 18.41
CA LEU A 140 16.94 -4.39 18.77
C LEU A 140 17.49 -3.45 19.85
N THR A 141 18.16 -4.00 20.86
CA THR A 141 18.73 -3.24 21.98
C THR A 141 19.96 -2.44 21.53
N GLU A 142 20.75 -2.96 20.59
CA GLU A 142 21.87 -2.23 20.00
C GLU A 142 21.42 -1.11 19.04
N ALA A 143 20.33 -1.34 18.31
CA ALA A 143 19.76 -0.33 17.40
C ALA A 143 19.01 0.79 18.15
N PHE A 144 18.21 0.46 19.17
CA PHE A 144 17.34 1.42 19.85
C PHE A 144 17.76 1.75 21.30
N GLY A 145 18.53 0.88 21.96
CA GLY A 145 19.00 1.12 23.33
C GLY A 145 20.21 2.07 23.41
N GLN A 146 20.92 2.28 22.31
CA GLN A 146 21.99 3.28 22.22
C GLN A 146 21.50 4.53 21.50
N TRP A 147 21.46 5.68 22.19
CA TRP A 147 20.89 6.92 21.64
C TRP A 147 21.54 7.38 20.32
N LYS A 148 22.84 7.12 20.13
CA LYS A 148 23.56 7.41 18.88
C LYS A 148 22.96 6.68 17.68
N ASN A 149 22.59 5.41 17.84
CA ASN A 149 21.97 4.59 16.79
C ASN A 149 20.47 4.87 16.70
N ALA A 150 19.81 5.00 17.86
CA ALA A 150 18.38 5.26 17.96
C ALA A 150 18.00 6.58 17.26
N LYS A 151 18.81 7.64 17.40
CA LYS A 151 18.59 8.91 16.71
C LYS A 151 18.57 8.75 15.19
N ILE A 152 19.49 7.95 14.64
CA ILE A 152 19.56 7.69 13.19
C ILE A 152 18.37 6.83 12.77
N ALA A 153 18.06 5.78 13.53
CA ALA A 153 16.93 4.89 13.26
C ALA A 153 15.60 5.64 13.28
N LEU A 154 15.36 6.50 14.27
CA LEU A 154 14.15 7.32 14.39
C LEU A 154 14.05 8.36 13.26
N LEU A 155 15.16 8.99 12.88
CA LEU A 155 15.16 9.94 11.76
C LEU A 155 14.88 9.24 10.43
N ALA A 156 15.43 8.04 10.21
CA ALA A 156 15.09 7.24 9.05
C ALA A 156 13.63 6.79 9.06
N LEU A 157 13.13 6.26 10.18
CA LEU A 157 11.75 5.78 10.33
C LEU A 157 10.72 6.91 10.16
N LEU A 158 10.83 7.99 10.94
CA LEU A 158 9.84 9.05 10.99
C LEU A 158 10.05 10.11 9.92
N GLY A 159 11.30 10.40 9.54
CA GLY A 159 11.61 11.40 8.53
C GLY A 159 11.53 10.87 7.11
N LEU A 160 12.19 9.74 6.84
CA LEU A 160 12.31 9.20 5.48
C LEU A 160 11.18 8.23 5.14
N THR A 161 11.05 7.16 5.92
CA THR A 161 10.15 6.04 5.62
C THR A 161 8.68 6.44 5.76
N ALA A 162 8.31 7.19 6.80
CA ALA A 162 6.92 7.61 7.00
C ALA A 162 6.41 8.49 5.84
N GLY A 163 7.18 9.50 5.43
CA GLY A 163 6.80 10.37 4.30
C GLY A 163 6.71 9.60 2.98
N GLN A 164 7.69 8.74 2.70
CA GLN A 164 7.68 7.89 1.51
C GLN A 164 6.49 6.91 1.51
N ALA A 165 6.18 6.30 2.65
CA ALA A 165 5.03 5.41 2.80
C ALA A 165 3.72 6.15 2.53
N VAL A 166 3.52 7.34 3.12
CA VAL A 166 2.29 8.13 2.91
C VAL A 166 2.08 8.42 1.43
N ILE A 167 3.10 8.93 0.72
CA ILE A 167 2.98 9.25 -0.71
C ILE A 167 2.69 7.98 -1.53
N TRP A 168 3.40 6.89 -1.23
CA TRP A 168 3.27 5.64 -1.98
C TRP A 168 1.90 4.99 -1.79
N TYR A 169 1.44 4.85 -0.54
CA TYR A 169 0.09 4.31 -0.24
C TYR A 169 -1.01 5.23 -0.78
N ASN A 170 -0.80 6.56 -0.74
CA ASN A 170 -1.74 7.51 -1.29
C ASN A 170 -1.92 7.33 -2.82
N GLY A 171 -0.81 7.17 -3.54
CA GLY A 171 -0.81 6.97 -4.98
C GLY A 171 -1.34 5.60 -5.42
N GLN A 172 -0.98 4.52 -4.72
CA GLN A 172 -1.29 3.16 -5.17
C GLN A 172 -2.63 2.62 -4.65
N PHE A 173 -2.96 2.85 -3.37
CA PHE A 173 -4.16 2.26 -2.75
C PHE A 173 -5.26 3.30 -2.53
N TYR A 174 -4.91 4.47 -1.99
CA TYR A 174 -5.92 5.48 -1.69
C TYR A 174 -6.55 6.07 -2.95
N ALA A 175 -5.78 6.27 -4.03
CA ALA A 175 -6.33 6.70 -5.31
C ALA A 175 -7.41 5.74 -5.84
N LEU A 176 -7.17 4.42 -5.78
CA LEU A 176 -8.16 3.40 -6.14
C LEU A 176 -9.40 3.49 -5.23
N PHE A 177 -9.18 3.56 -3.91
CA PHE A 177 -10.28 3.70 -2.95
C PHE A 177 -11.11 4.97 -3.23
N PHE A 178 -10.45 6.10 -3.47
CA PHE A 178 -11.06 7.40 -3.71
C PHE A 178 -11.91 7.39 -4.98
N LEU A 179 -11.38 6.89 -6.09
CA LEU A 179 -12.11 6.77 -7.34
C LEU A 179 -13.37 5.90 -7.20
N THR A 180 -13.24 4.74 -6.57
CA THR A 180 -14.35 3.78 -6.46
C THR A 180 -15.37 4.18 -5.39
N ASN A 181 -14.92 4.60 -4.20
CA ASN A 181 -15.80 4.81 -3.04
C ASN A 181 -16.24 6.26 -2.85
N VAL A 182 -15.41 7.24 -3.25
CA VAL A 182 -15.73 8.67 -3.07
C VAL A 182 -16.31 9.24 -4.35
N LEU A 183 -15.65 9.02 -5.50
CA LEU A 183 -16.13 9.52 -6.80
C LEU A 183 -17.17 8.59 -7.47
N LYS A 184 -17.40 7.40 -6.90
CA LYS A 184 -18.39 6.41 -7.36
C LYS A 184 -18.18 5.98 -8.81
N VAL A 185 -16.93 5.94 -9.28
CA VAL A 185 -16.58 5.42 -10.60
C VAL A 185 -16.66 3.89 -10.58
N ASP A 186 -17.11 3.28 -11.68
CA ASP A 186 -17.19 1.82 -11.80
C ASP A 186 -15.81 1.17 -11.57
N ALA A 187 -15.81 0.10 -10.75
CA ALA A 187 -14.58 -0.55 -10.28
C ALA A 187 -13.71 -1.09 -11.42
N GLN A 188 -14.30 -1.55 -12.53
CA GLN A 188 -13.55 -2.07 -13.67
C GLN A 188 -12.79 -0.92 -14.36
N SER A 189 -13.46 0.22 -14.58
CA SER A 189 -12.82 1.42 -15.14
C SER A 189 -11.68 1.91 -14.25
N VAL A 190 -11.89 1.96 -12.92
CA VAL A 190 -10.83 2.35 -11.97
C VAL A 190 -9.64 1.39 -12.03
N ASN A 191 -9.88 0.08 -12.06
CA ASN A 191 -8.81 -0.91 -12.16
C ASN A 191 -7.96 -0.72 -13.42
N ILE A 192 -8.58 -0.39 -14.56
CA ILE A 192 -7.87 -0.07 -15.82
C ILE A 192 -7.04 1.21 -15.67
N MET A 193 -7.62 2.29 -15.12
CA MET A 193 -6.92 3.55 -14.91
C MET A 193 -5.69 3.38 -14.02
N ILE A 194 -5.84 2.66 -12.90
CA ILE A 194 -4.74 2.38 -11.98
C ILE A 194 -3.71 1.46 -12.63
N ALA A 195 -4.11 0.45 -13.39
CA ALA A 195 -3.17 -0.41 -14.11
C ALA A 195 -2.30 0.39 -15.09
N ILE A 196 -2.90 1.26 -15.90
CA ILE A 196 -2.17 2.15 -16.81
C ILE A 196 -1.23 3.09 -16.03
N ALA A 197 -1.72 3.69 -14.94
CA ALA A 197 -0.91 4.58 -14.11
C ALA A 197 0.30 3.86 -13.48
N LEU A 198 0.12 2.61 -13.02
CA LEU A 198 1.22 1.78 -12.49
C LEU A 198 2.23 1.40 -13.57
N ALA A 199 1.76 1.08 -14.78
CA ALA A 199 2.65 0.76 -15.90
C ALA A 199 3.55 1.97 -16.23
N ILE A 200 2.96 3.16 -16.36
CA ILE A 200 3.71 4.40 -16.61
C ILE A 200 4.62 4.73 -15.41
N GLY A 201 4.08 4.67 -14.19
CA GLY A 201 4.81 4.98 -12.95
C GLY A 201 6.00 4.04 -12.69
N SER A 202 5.91 2.79 -13.14
CA SER A 202 6.97 1.79 -12.95
C SER A 202 8.31 2.21 -13.59
N ILE A 203 8.25 2.89 -14.74
CA ILE A 203 9.41 3.40 -15.47
C ILE A 203 10.13 4.48 -14.64
N PHE A 204 9.36 5.32 -13.95
CA PHE A 204 9.91 6.42 -13.17
C PHE A 204 10.70 5.94 -11.94
N PHE A 205 10.39 4.77 -11.36
CA PHE A 205 11.24 4.22 -10.29
C PHE A 205 12.67 3.99 -10.78
N VAL A 206 12.84 3.42 -11.97
CA VAL A 206 14.15 3.15 -12.56
C VAL A 206 14.86 4.46 -12.94
N VAL A 207 14.13 5.40 -13.56
CA VAL A 207 14.69 6.71 -13.96
C VAL A 207 15.18 7.50 -12.75
N PHE A 208 14.36 7.63 -11.70
CA PHE A 208 14.75 8.36 -10.49
C PHE A 208 15.75 7.59 -9.63
N GLY A 209 15.76 6.24 -9.71
CA GLY A 209 16.80 5.40 -9.13
C GLY A 209 18.17 5.70 -9.72
N TRP A 210 18.28 5.69 -11.05
CA TRP A 210 19.49 6.09 -11.77
C TRP A 210 19.88 7.54 -11.51
N LEU A 211 18.90 8.46 -11.53
CA LEU A 211 19.19 9.87 -11.27
C LEU A 211 19.73 10.08 -9.85
N SER A 212 19.26 9.30 -8.87
CA SER A 212 19.72 9.37 -7.48
C SER A 212 21.19 9.03 -7.31
N ASP A 213 21.74 8.20 -8.20
CA ASP A 213 23.16 7.87 -8.22
C ASP A 213 23.99 9.02 -8.82
N LYS A 214 23.41 9.86 -9.68
CA LYS A 214 24.12 10.99 -10.32
C LYS A 214 24.11 12.27 -9.50
N ILE A 215 22.95 12.67 -8.97
CA ILE A 215 22.78 13.95 -8.26
C ILE A 215 22.71 13.78 -6.74
N GLY A 216 22.84 12.54 -6.25
CA GLY A 216 22.69 12.17 -4.86
C GLY A 216 21.25 11.90 -4.45
N ARG A 217 21.09 11.09 -3.40
CA ARG A 217 19.79 10.57 -2.94
C ARG A 217 18.96 11.61 -2.19
N LYS A 218 19.60 12.41 -1.33
CA LYS A 218 18.92 13.38 -0.45
C LYS A 218 18.13 14.44 -1.24
N PRO A 219 18.66 15.08 -2.30
CA PRO A 219 17.89 16.05 -3.08
C PRO A 219 16.64 15.44 -3.72
N ILE A 220 16.73 14.22 -4.26
CA ILE A 220 15.59 13.54 -4.89
C ILE A 220 14.50 13.23 -3.88
N ILE A 221 14.87 12.68 -2.72
CA ILE A 221 13.93 12.39 -1.64
C ILE A 221 13.22 13.68 -1.20
N MET A 222 13.97 14.74 -0.92
CA MET A 222 13.40 16.01 -0.45
C MET A 222 12.49 16.65 -1.51
N ALA A 223 12.89 16.61 -2.78
CA ALA A 223 12.07 17.09 -3.89
C ALA A 223 10.78 16.28 -4.03
N GLY A 224 10.85 14.95 -3.94
CA GLY A 224 9.68 14.08 -3.98
C GLY A 224 8.70 14.34 -2.84
N LEU A 225 9.20 14.52 -1.62
CA LEU A 225 8.38 14.87 -0.46
C LEU A 225 7.73 16.26 -0.63
N ALA A 226 8.49 17.26 -1.09
CA ALA A 226 7.98 18.60 -1.33
C ALA A 226 6.90 18.60 -2.43
N LEU A 227 7.14 17.88 -3.54
CA LEU A 227 6.14 17.69 -4.59
C LEU A 227 4.90 16.96 -4.06
N GLY A 228 5.06 15.96 -3.19
CA GLY A 228 3.94 15.31 -2.52
C GLY A 228 3.07 16.31 -1.75
N ILE A 229 3.68 17.21 -0.98
CA ILE A 229 2.96 18.24 -0.22
C ILE A 229 2.18 19.18 -1.14
N VAL A 230 2.85 19.70 -2.17
CA VAL A 230 2.27 20.71 -3.07
C VAL A 230 1.22 20.10 -4.00
N CYS A 231 1.46 18.89 -4.52
CA CYS A 231 0.67 18.32 -5.59
C CYS A 231 -0.47 17.41 -5.13
N THR A 232 -0.45 16.86 -3.90
CA THR A 232 -1.50 15.92 -3.46
C THR A 232 -2.91 16.50 -3.60
N PHE A 233 -3.18 17.67 -3.03
CA PHE A 233 -4.51 18.27 -3.11
C PHE A 233 -4.90 18.71 -4.53
N PRO A 234 -4.05 19.43 -5.29
CA PRO A 234 -4.35 19.77 -6.68
C PRO A 234 -4.62 18.56 -7.57
N LEU A 235 -3.84 17.49 -7.43
CA LEU A 235 -4.02 16.27 -8.23
C LEU A 235 -5.34 15.57 -7.93
N PHE A 236 -5.75 15.48 -6.65
CA PHE A 236 -7.03 14.87 -6.31
C PHE A 236 -8.23 15.73 -6.76
N LYS A 237 -8.09 17.06 -6.78
CA LYS A 237 -9.09 17.95 -7.40
C LYS A 237 -9.18 17.74 -8.91
N ALA A 238 -8.04 17.70 -9.60
CA ALA A 238 -7.98 17.43 -11.03
C ALA A 238 -8.57 16.04 -11.37
N LEU A 239 -8.26 15.03 -10.56
CA LEU A 239 -8.81 13.69 -10.66
C LEU A 239 -10.33 13.71 -10.48
N THR A 240 -10.85 14.48 -9.52
CA THR A 240 -12.30 14.65 -9.30
C THR A 240 -12.99 15.22 -10.53
N SER A 241 -12.44 16.30 -11.10
CA SER A 241 -13.00 16.90 -12.32
C SER A 241 -12.92 16.00 -13.55
N ALA A 242 -11.87 15.20 -13.68
CA ALA A 242 -11.66 14.34 -14.84
C ALA A 242 -12.46 13.04 -14.77
N ALA A 243 -12.53 12.41 -13.59
CA ALA A 243 -13.14 11.10 -13.40
C ALA A 243 -14.66 11.16 -13.20
N ASN A 244 -15.18 12.23 -12.57
CA ASN A 244 -16.61 12.43 -12.40
C ASN A 244 -16.97 13.93 -12.46
N PRO A 245 -17.05 14.53 -13.67
CA PRO A 245 -17.29 15.96 -13.85
C PRO A 245 -18.67 16.41 -13.34
N ALA A 246 -19.67 15.53 -13.39
CA ALA A 246 -21.00 15.80 -12.85
C ALA A 246 -20.96 15.96 -11.32
N LEU A 247 -20.27 15.06 -10.62
CA LEU A 247 -20.05 15.17 -9.18
C LEU A 247 -19.22 16.41 -8.83
N ALA A 248 -18.16 16.70 -9.59
CA ALA A 248 -17.33 17.88 -9.38
C ALA A 248 -18.15 19.18 -9.48
N THR A 249 -19.03 19.27 -10.49
CA THR A 249 -19.94 20.41 -10.68
C THR A 249 -20.97 20.50 -9.55
N ALA A 250 -21.53 19.36 -9.12
CA ALA A 250 -22.48 19.31 -8.01
C ALA A 250 -21.83 19.77 -6.69
N GLN A 251 -20.58 19.39 -6.42
CA GLN A 251 -19.85 19.84 -5.22
C GLN A 251 -19.55 21.34 -5.22
N GLN A 252 -19.41 21.95 -6.40
CA GLN A 252 -19.18 23.40 -6.52
C GLN A 252 -20.47 24.20 -6.38
N ASN A 253 -21.57 23.70 -6.97
CA ASN A 253 -22.83 24.44 -7.07
C ASN A 253 -23.80 24.15 -5.91
N THR A 254 -23.65 23.01 -5.25
CA THR A 254 -24.55 22.56 -4.19
C THR A 254 -23.80 22.49 -2.87
N ARG A 255 -24.00 23.48 -2.00
CA ARG A 255 -23.64 23.39 -0.58
C ARG A 255 -24.88 23.07 0.23
N ALA A 256 -24.85 21.95 0.93
CA ALA A 256 -25.82 21.73 1.99
C ALA A 256 -25.47 22.63 3.19
N THR A 257 -26.43 22.91 4.05
CA THR A 257 -26.16 23.58 5.33
C THR A 257 -26.87 22.77 6.41
N VAL A 258 -26.10 22.22 7.35
CA VAL A 258 -26.64 21.50 8.49
C VAL A 258 -26.81 22.49 9.63
N THR A 259 -28.05 22.73 10.04
CA THR A 259 -28.37 23.56 11.22
C THR A 259 -28.69 22.63 12.38
N ALA A 260 -27.97 22.78 13.50
CA ALA A 260 -28.15 21.98 14.70
C ALA A 260 -27.94 22.83 15.96
N ALA A 261 -28.41 22.34 17.10
CA ALA A 261 -28.20 23.02 18.37
C ALA A 261 -26.70 23.05 18.76
N PRO A 262 -26.23 24.09 19.48
CA PRO A 262 -24.84 24.15 19.96
C PRO A 262 -24.50 22.92 20.81
N GLY A 263 -23.46 22.17 20.43
CA GLY A 263 -23.01 20.96 21.13
C GLY A 263 -23.60 19.64 20.62
N ASP A 264 -24.54 19.68 19.67
CA ASP A 264 -25.22 18.49 19.13
C ASP A 264 -24.46 17.86 17.94
N CYS A 265 -23.54 18.61 17.32
CA CYS A 265 -22.62 18.11 16.30
C CYS A 265 -21.27 17.75 16.91
N ARG A 266 -20.80 16.53 16.65
CA ARG A 266 -19.47 16.07 17.04
C ARG A 266 -18.55 16.00 15.83
N PHE A 267 -17.26 16.18 16.07
CA PHE A 267 -16.25 15.95 15.05
C PHE A 267 -16.26 14.48 14.61
N GLN A 268 -16.53 14.22 13.33
CA GLN A 268 -16.70 12.88 12.79
C GLN A 268 -15.37 12.17 12.50
N PHE A 269 -14.61 11.88 13.55
CA PHE A 269 -13.38 11.11 13.44
C PHE A 269 -13.58 9.69 13.96
N ASN A 270 -13.64 8.72 13.04
CA ASN A 270 -13.85 7.32 13.37
C ASN A 270 -12.84 6.40 12.66
N PRO A 271 -11.56 6.46 13.05
CA PRO A 271 -10.50 5.69 12.37
C PRO A 271 -10.64 4.17 12.55
N VAL A 272 -11.36 3.72 13.58
CA VAL A 272 -11.56 2.30 13.94
C VAL A 272 -12.96 1.77 13.64
N GLY A 273 -13.85 2.59 13.08
CA GLY A 273 -15.23 2.20 12.75
C GLY A 273 -16.15 1.98 13.96
N THR A 274 -15.69 2.17 15.20
CA THR A 274 -16.44 1.90 16.42
C THR A 274 -17.19 3.10 16.99
N ALA A 275 -16.86 4.33 16.56
CA ALA A 275 -17.56 5.52 17.01
C ALA A 275 -19.02 5.49 16.53
N LYS A 276 -19.96 5.57 17.48
CA LYS A 276 -21.39 5.67 17.20
C LYS A 276 -21.80 7.14 17.18
N PHE A 277 -22.22 7.58 16.00
CA PHE A 277 -22.72 8.90 15.70
C PHE A 277 -24.25 8.88 15.81
N THR A 278 -24.77 9.26 16.98
CA THR A 278 -26.18 9.02 17.36
C THR A 278 -27.04 10.27 17.41
N THR A 279 -26.46 11.48 17.42
CA THR A 279 -27.25 12.72 17.39
C THR A 279 -27.79 12.98 15.98
N SER A 280 -28.86 13.77 15.87
CA SER A 280 -29.44 14.12 14.56
C SER A 280 -28.44 14.84 13.66
N CYS A 281 -27.58 15.70 14.24
CA CYS A 281 -26.50 16.33 13.49
C CYS A 281 -25.48 15.30 13.00
N ASP A 282 -25.04 14.38 13.86
CA ASP A 282 -24.04 13.38 13.45
C ASP A 282 -24.59 12.44 12.35
N ILE A 283 -25.86 12.08 12.42
CA ILE A 283 -26.52 11.27 11.38
C ILE A 283 -26.57 12.04 10.07
N ALA A 284 -26.99 13.31 10.09
CA ALA A 284 -27.10 14.15 8.90
C ALA A 284 -25.74 14.40 8.24
N THR A 285 -24.73 14.78 9.03
CA THR A 285 -23.36 15.04 8.56
C THR A 285 -22.71 13.75 8.04
N SER A 286 -22.92 12.59 8.69
CA SER A 286 -22.43 11.30 8.21
C SER A 286 -23.07 10.89 6.89
N PHE A 287 -24.38 11.12 6.75
CA PHE A 287 -25.11 10.86 5.51
C PHE A 287 -24.56 11.72 4.36
N LEU A 288 -24.37 13.01 4.58
CA LEU A 288 -23.84 13.92 3.57
C LEU A 288 -22.40 13.55 3.17
N THR A 289 -21.53 13.24 4.14
CA THR A 289 -20.16 12.78 3.87
C THR A 289 -20.14 11.46 3.09
N LYS A 290 -20.97 10.47 3.43
CA LYS A 290 -21.06 9.18 2.71
C LYS A 290 -21.50 9.33 1.25
N ASN A 291 -22.28 10.37 0.97
CA ASN A 291 -22.76 10.70 -0.37
C ASN A 291 -21.90 11.76 -1.08
N SER A 292 -20.72 12.09 -0.54
CA SER A 292 -19.79 13.06 -1.13
C SER A 292 -20.38 14.46 -1.32
N VAL A 293 -21.38 14.83 -0.51
CA VAL A 293 -22.03 16.14 -0.52
C VAL A 293 -21.30 17.08 0.45
N PRO A 294 -20.81 18.24 0.01
CA PRO A 294 -20.21 19.23 0.90
C PRO A 294 -21.30 19.96 1.69
N TYR A 295 -21.08 20.15 2.99
CA TYR A 295 -21.99 20.80 3.93
C TYR A 295 -21.26 21.69 4.94
#